data_AF-A0A7Y8J3M6-F1
#
_entry.id   AF-A0A7Y8J3M6-F1
#
_cell.length_a   1.000
_cell.length_b   1.000
_cell.length_c   1.000
_cell.angle_alpha   90.00
_cell.angle_beta   90.00
_cell.angle_gamma   90.00
#
_symmetry.space_group_name_H-M   'P 1'
#
loop_
_entity.id
_entity.type
_entity.pdbx_description
1 polymer ?
#
loop_
_entity_poly.entity_id
_entity_poly.type
_entity_poly.pdbx_seq_one_letter_code
_entity_poly.pdbx_strand_id
1 'polypeptide(L)'
;MDLVKVYLIQSITTAANNLRLNAQQIEVVGLLRETIINSKDVGSELLSMKKTTELSKIAIRLGEIYNFLMQGKVDFIKISEQFREHSRYLIRDLNQFLENVTPKIYKDAFNKMNGDSSAIDVELVDRSNLAGAIMDKEEKADYNKVSEEKEKNIFSVVDFEKKILSPIKSVDELLKKIPSGNVTSKELKDCHDLMKDHAELANRNGFQLITRMHEIVAYAMDEIINGKLLPDKKIIESLRACLIVIAAVVKKKDVDITGYLNRAEEFGKKYFNQNQKV
;
A
#
# COMPACT_ATOMS: atom_id res chain seq x y z
N MET A 1 -9.98 -22.22 -9.42
CA MET A 1 -8.75 -21.39 -9.58
C MET A 1 -7.68 -21.97 -8.68
N ASP A 2 -6.46 -22.10 -9.20
CA ASP A 2 -5.29 -22.51 -8.40
C ASP A 2 -4.94 -21.38 -7.42
N LEU A 3 -4.93 -21.69 -6.11
CA LEU A 3 -4.62 -20.75 -5.04
C LEU A 3 -3.30 -20.01 -5.30
N VAL A 4 -2.32 -20.71 -5.88
CA VAL A 4 -1.00 -20.17 -6.17
C VAL A 4 -1.06 -19.12 -7.26
N LYS A 5 -1.81 -19.37 -8.34
CA LYS A 5 -2.04 -18.39 -9.41
C LYS A 5 -2.75 -17.15 -8.89
N VAL A 6 -3.79 -17.33 -8.08
CA VAL A 6 -4.55 -16.21 -7.49
C VAL A 6 -3.65 -15.38 -6.59
N TYR A 7 -2.85 -16.03 -5.74
CA TYR A 7 -1.93 -15.33 -4.84
C TYR A 7 -0.91 -14.52 -5.62
N LEU A 8 -0.24 -15.10 -6.62
CA LEU A 8 0.77 -14.41 -7.43
C LEU A 8 0.18 -13.23 -8.20
N ILE A 9 -0.97 -13.41 -8.86
CA ILE A 9 -1.67 -12.34 -9.59
C ILE A 9 -2.06 -11.22 -8.62
N GLN A 10 -2.55 -11.56 -7.43
CA GLN A 10 -2.95 -10.57 -6.43
C GLN A 10 -1.74 -9.84 -5.86
N SER A 11 -0.61 -10.51 -5.63
CA SER A 11 0.64 -9.87 -5.20
C SER A 11 1.20 -8.93 -6.28
N ILE A 12 1.19 -9.33 -7.55
CA ILE A 12 1.60 -8.47 -8.67
C ILE A 12 0.67 -7.28 -8.82
N THR A 13 -0.64 -7.49 -8.74
CA THR A 13 -1.65 -6.42 -8.85
C THR A 13 -1.51 -5.43 -7.69
N THR A 14 -1.31 -5.94 -6.46
CA THR A 14 -1.05 -5.11 -5.29
C THR A 14 0.24 -4.30 -5.47
N ALA A 15 1.32 -4.92 -5.96
CA ALA A 15 2.58 -4.22 -6.21
C ALA A 15 2.44 -3.16 -7.32
N ALA A 16 1.81 -3.49 -8.45
CA ALA A 16 1.59 -2.59 -9.58
C ALA A 16 0.73 -1.38 -9.22
N ASN A 17 -0.30 -1.58 -8.40
CA ASN A 17 -1.16 -0.49 -7.90
C ASN A 17 -0.40 0.50 -7.00
N ASN A 18 0.75 0.10 -6.44
CA ASN A 18 1.64 0.96 -5.66
C ASN A 18 2.70 1.67 -6.52
N LEU A 19 2.72 1.43 -7.84
CA LEU A 19 3.65 2.05 -8.78
C LEU A 19 2.93 3.05 -9.69
N ARG A 20 3.60 4.16 -10.03
CA ARG A 20 3.09 5.10 -11.04
C ARG A 20 3.48 4.61 -12.43
N LEU A 21 2.62 3.78 -13.01
CA LEU A 21 2.86 3.15 -14.30
C LEU A 21 2.38 4.03 -15.47
N ASN A 22 3.17 4.09 -16.54
CA ASN A 22 2.74 4.62 -17.83
C ASN A 22 1.98 3.53 -18.64
N ALA A 23 1.38 3.91 -19.78
CA ALA A 23 0.57 2.98 -20.59
C ALA A 23 1.34 1.71 -21.01
N GLN A 24 2.62 1.83 -21.37
CA GLN A 24 3.47 0.69 -21.74
C GLN A 24 3.75 -0.22 -20.55
N GLN A 25 3.98 0.35 -19.36
CA GLN A 25 4.24 -0.42 -18.15
C GLN A 25 2.97 -1.15 -17.66
N ILE A 26 1.80 -0.54 -17.83
CA ILE A 26 0.50 -1.19 -17.56
C ILE A 26 0.30 -2.40 -18.47
N GLU A 27 0.64 -2.26 -19.76
CA GLU A 27 0.57 -3.35 -20.73
C GLU A 27 1.52 -4.49 -20.35
N VAL A 28 2.77 -4.19 -19.97
CA VAL A 28 3.74 -5.20 -19.50
C VAL A 28 3.24 -5.93 -18.25
N VAL A 29 2.61 -5.23 -17.29
CA VAL A 29 1.97 -5.86 -16.13
C VAL A 29 0.78 -6.72 -16.53
N GLY A 30 0.01 -6.29 -17.54
CA GLY A 30 -1.07 -7.09 -18.15
C GLY A 30 -0.55 -8.41 -18.69
N LEU A 31 0.45 -8.33 -19.57
CA LEU A 31 1.11 -9.49 -20.18
C LEU A 31 1.67 -10.44 -19.12
N LEU A 32 2.33 -9.92 -18.08
CA LEU A 32 2.86 -10.73 -16.98
C LEU A 32 1.77 -11.51 -16.22
N ARG A 33 0.62 -10.89 -15.96
CA ARG A 33 -0.52 -11.56 -15.30
C ARG A 33 -1.12 -12.62 -16.21
N GLU A 34 -1.22 -12.34 -17.50
CA GLU A 34 -1.75 -13.25 -18.50
C GLU A 34 -0.84 -14.48 -18.69
N THR A 35 0.48 -14.31 -18.68
CA THR A 35 1.42 -15.42 -18.66
C THR A 35 1.19 -16.35 -17.46
N ILE A 36 0.97 -15.79 -16.26
CA ILE A 36 0.73 -16.59 -15.06
C ILE A 36 -0.64 -17.28 -15.11
N ILE A 37 -1.70 -16.61 -15.57
CA ILE A 37 -3.04 -17.22 -15.62
C ILE A 37 -3.10 -18.37 -16.64
N ASN A 38 -2.49 -18.18 -17.81
CA ASN A 38 -2.49 -19.13 -18.93
C ASN A 38 -1.42 -20.22 -18.79
N SER A 39 -0.45 -20.08 -17.89
CA SER A 39 0.56 -21.12 -17.63
C SER A 39 -0.11 -22.44 -17.20
N LYS A 40 0.27 -23.57 -17.80
CA LYS A 40 -0.22 -24.89 -17.37
C LYS A 40 0.44 -25.32 -16.06
N ASP A 41 1.74 -25.05 -15.94
CA ASP A 41 2.53 -25.21 -14.73
C ASP A 41 3.30 -23.92 -14.45
N VAL A 42 2.90 -23.25 -13.37
CA VAL A 42 3.50 -21.98 -12.91
C VAL A 42 4.97 -22.18 -12.55
N GLY A 43 5.33 -23.35 -11.99
CA GLY A 43 6.70 -23.64 -11.59
C GLY A 43 7.64 -23.75 -12.80
N SER A 44 7.23 -24.50 -13.83
CA SER A 44 8.00 -24.60 -15.07
C SER A 44 8.10 -23.27 -15.81
N GLU A 45 7.02 -22.49 -15.83
CA GLU A 45 6.99 -21.17 -16.49
C GLU A 45 7.97 -20.20 -15.80
N LEU A 46 7.94 -20.14 -14.46
CA LEU A 46 8.86 -19.31 -13.68
C LEU A 46 10.32 -19.75 -13.85
N LEU A 47 10.59 -21.06 -13.97
CA LEU A 47 11.94 -21.58 -14.27
C LEU A 47 12.43 -21.14 -15.65
N SER A 48 11.55 -21.14 -16.65
CA SER A 48 11.88 -20.66 -17.98
C SER A 48 12.10 -19.14 -17.99
N MET A 49 11.28 -18.37 -17.27
CA MET A 49 11.46 -16.92 -17.13
C MET A 49 12.77 -16.56 -16.42
N LYS A 50 13.25 -17.39 -15.48
CA LYS A 50 14.54 -17.19 -14.82
C LYS A 50 15.73 -17.27 -15.79
N LYS A 51 15.59 -18.00 -16.90
CA LYS A 51 16.65 -18.17 -17.93
C LYS A 51 16.77 -16.97 -18.86
N THR A 52 15.72 -16.17 -18.98
CA THR A 52 15.71 -14.96 -19.81
C THR A 52 16.21 -13.78 -19.00
N THR A 53 17.26 -13.10 -19.47
CA THR A 53 17.94 -12.01 -18.78
C THR A 53 16.99 -10.92 -18.27
N GLU A 54 16.03 -10.55 -19.11
CA GLU A 54 15.05 -9.48 -18.93
C GLU A 54 13.99 -9.82 -17.88
N LEU A 55 13.62 -11.10 -17.76
CA LEU A 55 12.60 -11.59 -16.83
C LEU A 55 13.20 -12.19 -15.54
N SER A 56 14.52 -12.40 -15.50
CA SER A 56 15.21 -13.16 -14.47
C SER A 56 14.93 -12.68 -13.04
N LYS A 57 15.10 -11.38 -12.77
CA LYS A 57 14.91 -10.81 -11.42
C LYS A 57 13.48 -10.94 -10.92
N ILE A 58 12.50 -10.62 -11.77
CA ILE A 58 11.08 -10.73 -11.38
C ILE A 58 10.67 -12.20 -11.22
N ALA A 59 11.21 -13.09 -12.07
CA ALA A 59 10.96 -14.53 -11.99
C ALA A 59 11.60 -15.19 -10.77
N ILE A 60 12.75 -14.71 -10.30
CA ILE A 60 13.35 -15.14 -9.02
C ILE A 60 12.39 -14.83 -7.88
N ARG A 61 11.91 -13.58 -7.78
CA ARG A 61 11.00 -13.17 -6.70
C ARG A 61 9.66 -13.92 -6.74
N LEU A 62 9.04 -14.05 -7.91
CA LEU A 62 7.80 -14.81 -8.06
C LEU A 62 8.02 -16.30 -7.76
N GLY A 63 9.20 -16.84 -8.07
CA GLY A 63 9.59 -18.21 -7.72
C GLY A 63 9.75 -18.44 -6.22
N GLU A 64 10.24 -17.46 -5.47
CA GLU A 64 10.28 -17.53 -3.99
C GLU A 64 8.88 -17.58 -3.40
N ILE A 65 7.97 -16.73 -3.89
CA ILE A 65 6.56 -16.71 -3.47
C ILE A 65 5.87 -18.04 -3.81
N TYR A 66 6.11 -18.57 -5.01
CA TYR A 66 5.63 -19.87 -5.44
C TYR A 66 6.13 -21.00 -4.50
N ASN A 67 7.43 -21.00 -4.19
CA ASN A 67 8.02 -22.00 -3.29
C ASN A 67 7.48 -21.89 -1.86
N PHE A 68 7.24 -20.68 -1.36
CA PHE A 68 6.61 -20.48 -0.06
C PHE A 68 5.23 -21.15 0.02
N LEU A 69 4.43 -21.00 -1.03
CA LEU A 69 3.08 -21.58 -1.11
C LEU A 69 3.11 -23.10 -1.29
N MET A 70 4.15 -23.65 -1.95
CA MET A 70 4.27 -25.08 -2.24
C MET A 70 5.02 -25.89 -1.17
N GLN A 71 5.99 -25.30 -0.46
CA GLN A 71 6.85 -26.02 0.48
C GLN A 71 6.42 -25.85 1.95
N GLY A 72 5.62 -24.83 2.28
CA GLY A 72 5.28 -24.50 3.66
C GLY A 72 3.97 -25.14 4.13
N LYS A 73 3.93 -25.57 5.41
CA LYS A 73 2.66 -25.54 6.17
C LYS A 73 2.25 -24.08 6.27
N VAL A 74 1.47 -23.60 5.31
CA VAL A 74 1.04 -22.20 5.25
C VAL A 74 0.29 -21.89 6.55
N ASP A 75 0.90 -21.03 7.37
CA ASP A 75 0.26 -20.52 8.57
C ASP A 75 -0.79 -19.49 8.14
N PHE A 76 -2.04 -19.92 8.06
CA PHE A 76 -3.17 -19.08 7.65
C PHE A 76 -3.38 -17.87 8.55
N ILE A 77 -2.89 -17.90 9.80
CA ILE A 77 -2.96 -16.74 10.70
C ILE A 77 -2.00 -15.64 10.20
N LYS A 78 -0.83 -16.03 9.70
CA LYS A 78 0.24 -15.11 9.26
C LYS A 78 0.26 -14.87 7.76
N ILE A 79 -0.55 -15.58 6.97
CA ILE A 79 -0.54 -15.49 5.50
C ILE A 79 -0.82 -14.06 5.02
N SER A 80 -1.63 -13.28 5.75
CA SER A 80 -1.92 -11.87 5.41
C SER A 80 -0.73 -10.94 5.65
N GLU A 81 0.13 -11.26 6.61
CA GLU A 81 1.38 -10.52 6.88
C GLU A 81 2.43 -10.88 5.82
N GLN A 82 2.57 -12.18 5.54
CA GLN A 82 3.46 -12.71 4.51
C GLN A 82 3.06 -12.19 3.11
N PHE A 83 1.77 -12.10 2.82
CA PHE A 83 1.27 -11.50 1.58
C PHE A 83 1.65 -10.03 1.45
N ARG A 84 1.54 -9.25 2.54
CA ARG A 84 1.94 -7.84 2.55
C ARG A 84 3.45 -7.69 2.34
N GLU A 85 4.24 -8.55 2.95
CA GLU A 85 5.69 -8.59 2.80
C GLU A 85 6.11 -8.97 1.36
N HIS A 86 5.56 -10.05 0.81
CA HIS A 86 5.77 -10.46 -0.58
C HIS A 86 5.40 -9.35 -1.57
N SER A 87 4.25 -8.69 -1.34
CA SER A 87 3.80 -7.59 -2.18
C SER A 87 4.75 -6.39 -2.08
N ARG A 88 5.28 -6.07 -0.89
CA ARG A 88 6.27 -4.99 -0.71
C ARG A 88 7.57 -5.25 -1.45
N TYR A 89 8.10 -6.47 -1.39
CA TYR A 89 9.31 -6.83 -2.13
C TYR A 89 9.10 -6.79 -3.64
N LEU A 90 7.90 -7.19 -4.09
CA LEU A 90 7.52 -7.07 -5.49
C LEU A 90 7.44 -5.62 -5.97
N ILE A 91 7.09 -4.63 -5.15
CA ILE A 91 7.04 -3.22 -5.59
C ILE A 91 8.40 -2.78 -6.15
N ARG A 92 9.49 -3.04 -5.42
CA ARG A 92 10.83 -2.63 -5.85
C ARG A 92 11.27 -3.39 -7.10
N ASP A 93 11.11 -4.70 -7.08
CA ASP A 93 11.61 -5.58 -8.14
C ASP A 93 10.76 -5.40 -9.44
N LEU A 94 9.46 -5.13 -9.30
CA LEU A 94 8.56 -4.79 -10.41
C LEU A 94 8.88 -3.39 -10.97
N ASN A 95 9.19 -2.40 -10.12
CA ASN A 95 9.58 -1.08 -10.62
C ASN A 95 10.87 -1.14 -11.45
N GLN A 96 11.90 -1.83 -10.95
CA GLN A 96 13.15 -2.02 -11.69
C GLN A 96 12.92 -2.80 -13.00
N PHE A 97 12.03 -3.78 -12.98
CA PHE A 97 11.65 -4.52 -14.18
C PHE A 97 10.98 -3.62 -15.23
N LEU A 98 10.01 -2.81 -14.81
CA LEU A 98 9.23 -1.92 -15.68
C LEU A 98 10.02 -0.71 -16.20
N GLU A 99 11.18 -0.40 -15.63
CA GLU A 99 12.12 0.59 -16.17
C GLU A 99 12.93 0.05 -17.36
N ASN A 100 13.15 -1.26 -17.42
CA ASN A 100 14.03 -1.91 -18.39
C ASN A 100 13.28 -2.73 -19.45
N VAL A 101 11.98 -2.94 -19.28
CA VAL A 101 11.17 -3.82 -20.14
C VAL A 101 9.99 -3.06 -20.73
N THR A 102 9.94 -3.02 -22.06
CA THR A 102 8.80 -2.53 -22.84
C THR A 102 7.93 -3.71 -23.31
N PRO A 103 6.68 -3.47 -23.77
CA PRO A 103 5.81 -4.54 -24.28
C PRO A 103 6.46 -5.37 -25.39
N LYS A 104 7.23 -4.72 -26.27
CA LYS A 104 7.97 -5.39 -27.34
C LYS A 104 9.08 -6.30 -26.79
N ILE A 105 9.91 -5.78 -25.86
CA ILE A 105 10.96 -6.55 -25.20
C ILE A 105 10.36 -7.74 -24.43
N TYR A 106 9.21 -7.53 -23.79
CA TYR A 106 8.48 -8.58 -23.09
C TYR A 106 8.02 -9.69 -24.04
N LYS A 107 7.34 -9.34 -25.13
CA LYS A 107 6.86 -10.30 -26.13
C LYS A 107 8.03 -11.05 -26.79
N ASP A 108 9.12 -10.37 -27.11
CA ASP A 108 10.31 -10.99 -27.68
C ASP A 108 10.97 -11.96 -26.69
N ALA A 109 11.08 -11.59 -25.41
CA ALA A 109 11.59 -12.44 -24.34
C ALA A 109 10.71 -13.67 -24.10
N PHE A 110 9.39 -13.51 -24.20
CA PHE A 110 8.41 -14.59 -24.04
C PHE A 110 8.40 -15.55 -25.23
N ASN A 111 8.45 -15.03 -26.46
CA ASN A 111 8.50 -15.85 -27.68
C ASN A 111 9.79 -16.66 -27.77
N LYS A 112 10.93 -16.10 -27.32
CA LYS A 112 12.19 -16.85 -27.18
C LYS A 112 12.09 -18.01 -26.19
N MET A 113 11.22 -17.89 -25.19
CA MET A 113 11.01 -18.89 -24.14
C MET A 113 10.09 -20.03 -24.61
N ASN A 114 9.05 -19.71 -25.39
CA ASN A 114 8.01 -20.65 -25.82
C ASN A 114 8.15 -21.19 -27.25
N GLY A 115 9.15 -20.75 -28.01
CA GLY A 115 9.41 -21.21 -29.37
C GLY A 115 8.25 -20.90 -30.32
N ASP A 116 8.16 -19.66 -30.81
CA ASP A 116 7.29 -19.16 -31.90
C ASP A 116 5.78 -19.52 -31.88
N SER A 117 5.26 -20.19 -30.86
CA SER A 117 3.95 -20.87 -30.95
C SER A 117 2.83 -20.27 -30.09
N SER A 118 3.00 -19.08 -29.49
CA SER A 118 1.92 -18.43 -28.75
C SER A 118 1.94 -16.92 -28.92
N ALA A 119 1.31 -16.42 -29.99
CA ALA A 119 1.01 -15.01 -30.12
C ALA A 119 0.03 -14.61 -29.00
N ILE A 120 0.47 -13.72 -28.11
CA ILE A 120 -0.41 -13.06 -27.14
C ILE A 120 -1.11 -11.92 -27.88
N ASP A 121 -2.34 -12.16 -28.35
CA ASP A 121 -3.24 -11.13 -28.86
C ASP A 121 -3.98 -10.48 -27.69
N VAL A 122 -3.70 -9.19 -27.47
CA VAL A 122 -4.35 -8.38 -26.44
C VAL A 122 -5.44 -7.55 -27.10
N GLU A 123 -6.70 -7.94 -26.95
CA GLU A 123 -7.81 -6.99 -27.05
C GLU A 123 -7.85 -6.16 -25.76
N LEU A 124 -7.94 -4.84 -25.90
CA LEU A 124 -8.12 -3.90 -24.80
C LEU A 124 -9.49 -4.14 -24.14
N VAL A 125 -9.55 -5.06 -23.18
CA VAL A 125 -10.77 -5.33 -22.42
C VAL A 125 -11.05 -4.16 -21.46
N ASP A 126 -12.24 -3.59 -21.64
CA ASP A 126 -12.83 -2.53 -20.83
C ASP A 126 -12.89 -2.95 -19.34
N ARG A 127 -12.45 -2.06 -18.45
CA ARG A 127 -12.18 -2.33 -17.03
C ARG A 127 -13.44 -2.42 -16.15
N SER A 128 -14.53 -2.98 -16.64
CA SER A 128 -15.78 -3.15 -15.87
C SER A 128 -16.00 -4.56 -15.35
N ASN A 129 -15.41 -5.61 -15.95
CA ASN A 129 -15.88 -6.99 -15.70
C ASN A 129 -14.92 -7.97 -15.01
N LEU A 130 -13.66 -7.62 -14.75
CA LEU A 130 -12.73 -8.57 -14.08
C LEU A 130 -12.77 -8.51 -12.54
N ALA A 131 -13.36 -7.46 -11.96
CA ALA A 131 -13.58 -7.36 -10.51
C ALA A 131 -14.87 -8.06 -10.04
N GLY A 132 -15.82 -8.34 -10.95
CA GLY A 132 -17.14 -8.87 -10.62
C GLY A 132 -17.23 -10.40 -10.49
N ALA A 133 -16.27 -11.16 -11.02
CA ALA A 133 -16.43 -12.62 -11.14
C ALA A 133 -16.02 -13.44 -9.89
N ILE A 134 -15.58 -12.80 -8.79
CA ILE A 134 -15.13 -13.50 -7.57
C ILE A 134 -16.07 -13.25 -6.37
N MET A 135 -17.13 -12.43 -6.52
CA MET A 135 -18.02 -12.06 -5.40
C MET A 135 -19.48 -12.53 -5.55
N ASP A 136 -19.74 -13.62 -6.26
CA ASP A 136 -21.07 -14.26 -6.21
C ASP A 136 -21.10 -15.36 -5.14
N LYS A 137 -21.39 -14.91 -3.91
CA LYS A 137 -22.31 -15.52 -2.91
C LYS A 137 -21.95 -14.97 -1.52
N GLU A 138 -22.70 -13.96 -1.07
CA GLU A 138 -23.61 -14.10 0.07
C GLU A 138 -24.30 -12.76 0.40
N GLU A 139 -25.62 -12.86 0.43
CA GLU A 139 -26.64 -12.12 1.17
C GLU A 139 -26.80 -10.59 1.06
N LYS A 140 -27.99 -10.26 0.54
CA LYS A 140 -28.61 -8.95 0.39
C LYS A 140 -28.65 -8.17 1.70
N ALA A 141 -28.09 -6.97 1.70
CA ALA A 141 -28.56 -5.87 2.54
C ALA A 141 -28.82 -4.64 1.66
N ASP A 142 -30.07 -4.22 1.66
CA ASP A 142 -30.65 -3.13 0.89
C ASP A 142 -30.14 -1.77 1.39
N TYR A 143 -29.50 -1.00 0.52
CA TYR A 143 -29.33 0.45 0.70
C TYR A 143 -29.48 1.16 -0.65
N ASN A 144 -30.73 1.35 -1.05
CA ASN A 144 -31.10 2.42 -1.98
C ASN A 144 -30.83 3.80 -1.37
N LYS A 145 -30.40 4.72 -2.25
CA LYS A 145 -30.11 6.16 -2.10
C LYS A 145 -28.68 6.50 -1.67
N VAL A 146 -27.90 7.05 -2.62
CA VAL A 146 -27.48 8.47 -2.65
C VAL A 146 -26.85 8.76 -4.02
N SER A 147 -27.51 9.69 -4.71
CA SER A 147 -27.11 10.62 -5.78
C SER A 147 -25.67 10.61 -6.33
N GLU A 148 -25.64 10.58 -7.67
CA GLU A 148 -24.90 11.46 -8.61
C GLU A 148 -23.75 12.35 -8.08
N GLU A 149 -22.65 12.26 -8.84
CA GLU A 149 -21.53 13.20 -9.00
C GLU A 149 -20.48 13.32 -7.88
N LYS A 150 -19.30 12.75 -8.15
CA LYS A 150 -18.07 13.53 -8.39
C LYS A 150 -16.99 12.63 -8.99
N GLU A 151 -16.47 13.06 -10.14
CA GLU A 151 -15.29 12.53 -10.82
C GLU A 151 -14.16 12.24 -9.81
N LYS A 152 -13.83 10.96 -9.64
CA LYS A 152 -12.68 10.55 -8.82
C LYS A 152 -11.41 10.86 -9.59
N ASN A 153 -10.87 12.05 -9.34
CA ASN A 153 -9.51 12.45 -9.65
C ASN A 153 -8.55 11.28 -9.35
N ILE A 154 -7.82 10.85 -10.37
CA ILE A 154 -6.81 9.79 -10.32
C ILE A 154 -5.67 10.31 -9.43
N PHE A 155 -5.67 9.93 -8.15
CA PHE A 155 -4.69 10.38 -7.18
C PHE A 155 -3.38 9.59 -7.36
N SER A 156 -2.33 10.22 -7.91
CA SER A 156 -1.06 9.55 -8.14
C SER A 156 -0.27 9.36 -6.84
N VAL A 157 0.61 8.36 -6.75
CA VAL A 157 1.49 8.12 -5.58
C VAL A 157 2.34 9.36 -5.24
N VAL A 158 2.76 10.13 -6.24
CA VAL A 158 3.48 11.39 -6.03
C VAL A 158 2.58 12.45 -5.38
N ASP A 159 1.29 12.45 -5.72
CA ASP A 159 0.31 13.33 -5.09
C ASP A 159 -0.01 12.86 -3.67
N PHE A 160 0.02 11.55 -3.41
CA PHE A 160 -0.08 10.97 -2.07
C PHE A 160 1.10 11.38 -1.19
N GLU A 161 2.34 11.19 -1.64
CA GLU A 161 3.53 11.56 -0.87
C GLU A 161 3.53 13.06 -0.56
N LYS A 162 3.26 13.91 -1.56
CA LYS A 162 3.17 15.36 -1.36
C LYS A 162 2.06 15.74 -0.39
N LYS A 163 0.87 15.13 -0.51
CA LYS A 163 -0.27 15.44 0.34
C LYS A 163 -0.04 14.97 1.77
N ILE A 164 0.48 13.76 1.99
CA ILE A 164 0.79 13.25 3.34
C ILE A 164 1.93 14.03 4.00
N LEU A 165 2.92 14.51 3.23
CA LEU A 165 4.05 15.27 3.78
C LEU A 165 3.74 16.76 4.03
N SER A 166 2.77 17.34 3.32
CA SER A 166 2.49 18.78 3.41
C SER A 166 2.17 19.29 4.81
N PRO A 167 1.43 18.58 5.69
CA PRO A 167 1.06 19.12 7.00
C PRO A 167 2.16 18.93 8.05
N ILE A 168 3.19 18.12 7.80
CA ILE A 168 4.16 17.73 8.83
C ILE A 168 4.86 18.94 9.45
N LYS A 169 5.25 19.91 8.62
CA LYS A 169 5.96 21.11 9.09
C LYS A 169 5.05 22.03 9.90
N SER A 170 3.84 22.33 9.39
CA SER A 170 2.89 23.19 10.09
C SER A 170 2.42 22.58 11.40
N VAL A 171 2.28 21.25 11.45
CA VAL A 171 1.89 20.53 12.67
C VAL A 171 3.03 20.51 13.68
N ASP A 172 4.29 20.31 13.27
CA ASP A 172 5.44 20.44 14.19
C ASP A 172 5.55 21.86 14.77
N GLU A 173 5.26 22.89 13.96
CA GLU A 173 5.20 24.27 14.43
C GLU A 173 4.05 24.50 15.42
N LEU A 174 2.87 23.93 15.17
CA LEU A 174 1.74 23.97 16.10
C LEU A 174 2.11 23.29 17.42
N LEU A 175 2.66 22.07 17.37
CA LEU A 175 3.08 21.29 18.54
C LEU A 175 4.07 22.05 19.44
N LYS A 176 4.95 22.88 18.87
CA LYS A 176 5.88 23.73 19.63
C LYS A 176 5.17 24.85 20.39
N LYS A 177 4.05 25.36 19.88
CA LYS A 177 3.27 26.45 20.51
C LYS A 177 2.37 25.94 21.64
N ILE A 178 1.90 24.70 21.57
CA ILE A 178 0.95 24.13 22.53
C ILE A 178 1.39 24.30 24.00
N PRO A 179 2.64 23.96 24.40
CA PRO A 179 3.07 24.11 25.80
C PRO A 179 3.07 25.55 26.31
N SER A 180 3.17 26.53 25.41
CA SER A 180 3.16 27.96 25.76
C SER A 180 1.75 28.55 25.86
N GLY A 181 0.69 27.76 25.63
CA GLY A 181 -0.69 28.24 25.63
C GLY A 181 -1.05 29.14 24.44
N ASN A 182 -0.12 29.39 23.52
CA ASN A 182 -0.29 30.26 22.36
C ASN A 182 -0.95 29.53 21.18
N VAL A 183 -2.01 28.75 21.45
CA VAL A 183 -2.74 27.97 20.46
C VAL A 183 -4.24 28.09 20.74
N THR A 184 -5.01 28.40 19.71
CA THR A 184 -6.47 28.49 19.79
C THR A 184 -7.12 27.12 19.61
N SER A 185 -8.30 26.91 20.19
CA SER A 185 -9.09 25.69 19.97
C SER A 185 -9.43 25.46 18.49
N LYS A 186 -9.51 26.55 17.70
CA LYS A 186 -9.71 26.47 16.25
C LYS A 186 -8.51 25.85 15.55
N GLU A 187 -7.29 26.29 15.84
CA GLU A 187 -6.06 25.71 15.27
C GLU A 187 -5.90 24.22 15.61
N LEU A 188 -6.26 23.82 16.83
CA LEU A 188 -6.26 22.40 17.22
C LEU A 188 -7.30 21.61 16.43
N LYS A 189 -8.50 22.16 16.23
CA LYS A 189 -9.56 21.51 15.47
C LYS A 189 -9.21 21.37 13.99
N ASP A 190 -8.66 22.41 13.39
CA ASP A 190 -8.18 22.38 11.99
C ASP A 190 -7.08 21.31 11.83
N CYS A 191 -6.19 21.16 12.81
CA CYS A 191 -5.18 20.10 12.84
C CYS A 191 -5.80 18.70 13.00
N HIS A 192 -6.77 18.55 13.90
CA HIS A 192 -7.51 17.30 14.09
C HIS A 192 -8.15 16.83 12.77
N ASP A 193 -8.93 17.70 12.12
CA ASP A 193 -9.67 17.38 10.91
C ASP A 193 -8.71 17.02 9.77
N LEU A 194 -7.63 17.79 9.60
CA LEU A 194 -6.58 17.51 8.62
C LEU A 194 -5.89 16.15 8.84
N MET A 195 -5.56 15.82 10.09
CA MET A 195 -4.94 14.54 10.43
C MET A 195 -5.89 13.37 10.19
N LYS A 196 -7.18 13.54 10.48
CA LYS A 196 -8.20 12.53 10.23
C LYS A 196 -8.39 12.28 8.74
N ASP A 197 -8.48 13.34 7.93
CA ASP A 197 -8.56 13.23 6.46
C ASP A 197 -7.34 12.49 5.88
N HIS A 198 -6.16 12.75 6.43
CA HIS A 198 -4.92 12.09 5.99
C HIS A 198 -4.82 10.64 6.47
N ALA A 199 -5.34 10.32 7.66
CA ALA A 199 -5.48 8.95 8.13
C ALA A 199 -6.40 8.13 7.21
N GLU A 200 -7.56 8.69 6.84
CA GLU A 200 -8.48 8.05 5.90
C GLU A 200 -7.85 7.85 4.53
N LEU A 201 -7.17 8.88 4.01
CA LEU A 201 -6.45 8.79 2.75
C LEU A 201 -5.38 7.69 2.80
N ALA A 202 -4.56 7.64 3.85
CA ALA A 202 -3.56 6.60 4.05
C ALA A 202 -4.20 5.20 4.15
N ASN A 203 -5.34 5.08 4.82
CA ASN A 203 -6.03 3.81 5.02
C ASN A 203 -6.60 3.27 3.71
N ARG A 204 -7.26 4.14 2.93
CA ARG A 204 -7.77 3.81 1.58
C ARG A 204 -6.67 3.35 0.63
N ASN A 205 -5.44 3.79 0.85
CA ASN A 205 -4.27 3.40 0.06
C ASN A 205 -3.43 2.27 0.72
N GLY A 206 -3.91 1.67 1.82
CA GLY A 206 -3.28 0.51 2.46
C GLY A 206 -2.08 0.82 3.36
N PHE A 207 -1.81 2.10 3.68
CA PHE A 207 -0.68 2.52 4.51
C PHE A 207 -1.00 2.52 6.01
N GLN A 208 -1.26 1.34 6.59
CA GLN A 208 -1.70 1.19 7.98
C GLN A 208 -0.81 1.87 9.03
N LEU A 209 0.52 1.84 8.85
CA LEU A 209 1.43 2.53 9.76
C LEU A 209 1.23 4.05 9.71
N ILE A 210 1.11 4.62 8.50
CA ILE A 210 0.87 6.06 8.31
C ILE A 210 -0.51 6.45 8.84
N THR A 211 -1.54 5.63 8.57
CA THR A 211 -2.88 5.79 9.13
C THR A 211 -2.82 5.91 10.64
N ARG A 212 -2.21 4.93 11.30
CA ARG A 212 -2.12 4.90 12.77
C ARG A 212 -1.39 6.12 13.34
N MET A 213 -0.30 6.56 12.70
CA MET A 213 0.42 7.75 13.15
C MET A 213 -0.45 9.02 13.04
N HIS A 214 -1.23 9.17 11.96
CA HIS A 214 -2.14 10.30 11.81
C HIS A 214 -3.32 10.23 12.80
N GLU A 215 -3.89 9.05 13.04
CA GLU A 215 -4.95 8.84 14.03
C GLU A 215 -4.48 9.20 15.45
N ILE A 216 -3.24 8.83 15.80
CA ILE A 216 -2.64 9.18 17.09
C ILE A 216 -2.57 10.70 17.26
N VAL A 217 -2.15 11.42 16.21
CA VAL A 217 -2.08 12.89 16.26
C VAL A 217 -3.47 13.50 16.32
N ALA A 218 -4.41 13.05 15.48
CA ALA A 218 -5.78 13.55 15.45
C ALA A 218 -6.44 13.45 16.82
N TYR A 219 -6.47 12.26 17.41
CA TYR A 219 -7.12 12.06 18.70
C TYR A 219 -6.41 12.81 19.84
N ALA A 220 -5.09 12.96 19.79
CA ALA A 220 -4.41 13.80 20.77
C ALA A 220 -4.86 15.26 20.70
N MET A 221 -5.10 15.81 19.50
CA MET A 221 -5.66 17.15 19.35
C MET A 221 -7.07 17.23 19.96
N ASP A 222 -7.93 16.23 19.71
CA ASP A 222 -9.29 16.18 20.26
C ASP A 222 -9.29 16.12 21.80
N GLU A 223 -8.44 15.29 22.40
CA GLU A 223 -8.35 15.18 23.85
C GLU A 223 -7.72 16.42 24.51
N ILE A 224 -6.83 17.14 23.81
CA ILE A 224 -6.34 18.46 24.26
C ILE A 224 -7.47 19.49 24.22
N ILE A 225 -8.27 19.53 23.14
CA ILE A 225 -9.45 20.43 23.02
C ILE A 225 -10.44 20.17 24.15
N ASN A 226 -10.68 18.89 24.47
CA ASN A 226 -11.62 18.46 25.51
C ASN A 226 -11.04 18.57 26.93
N GLY A 227 -9.78 19.01 27.08
CA GLY A 227 -9.11 19.17 28.39
C GLY A 227 -8.77 17.86 29.11
N LYS A 228 -8.88 16.72 28.42
CA LYS A 228 -8.58 15.39 28.98
C LYS A 228 -7.10 15.01 28.88
N LEU A 229 -6.37 15.66 27.97
CA LEU A 229 -4.93 15.48 27.79
C LEU A 229 -4.19 16.79 28.04
N LEU A 230 -3.36 16.83 29.08
CA LEU A 230 -2.50 17.97 29.41
C LEU A 230 -1.20 17.89 28.58
N PRO A 231 -0.95 18.80 27.63
CA PRO A 231 0.14 18.66 26.67
C PRO A 231 1.51 19.05 27.27
N ASP A 232 2.08 18.13 28.04
CA ASP A 232 3.43 18.27 28.58
C ASP A 232 4.51 17.98 27.52
N LYS A 233 5.78 18.23 27.88
CA LYS A 233 6.93 18.00 27.00
C LYS A 233 7.00 16.55 26.49
N LYS A 234 6.61 15.56 27.30
CA LYS A 234 6.66 14.14 26.93
C LYS A 234 5.59 13.79 25.90
N ILE A 235 4.40 14.35 26.04
CA ILE A 235 3.30 14.20 25.06
C ILE A 235 3.69 14.84 23.74
N ILE A 236 4.20 16.07 23.76
CA ILE A 236 4.65 16.76 22.55
C ILE A 236 5.74 15.95 21.83
N GLU A 237 6.74 15.43 22.55
CA GLU A 237 7.77 14.59 21.93
C GLU A 237 7.25 13.26 21.39
N SER A 238 6.14 12.75 21.90
CA SER A 238 5.48 11.55 21.37
C SER A 238 4.70 11.85 20.09
N LEU A 239 4.03 13.00 20.02
CA LEU A 239 3.37 13.47 18.80
C LEU A 239 4.38 13.81 17.71
N ARG A 240 5.50 14.44 18.05
CA ARG A 240 6.61 14.68 17.11
C ARG A 240 7.23 13.38 16.61
N ALA A 241 7.31 12.33 17.44
CA ALA A 241 7.75 11.01 16.99
C ALA A 241 6.82 10.44 15.91
N CYS A 242 5.50 10.64 16.02
CA CYS A 242 4.55 10.26 14.96
C CYS A 242 4.86 10.97 13.63
N LEU A 243 5.13 12.28 13.68
CA LEU A 243 5.50 13.07 12.50
C LEU A 243 6.82 12.61 11.86
N ILE A 244 7.81 12.24 12.66
CA ILE A 244 9.09 11.71 12.20
C ILE A 244 8.90 10.36 11.51
N VAL A 245 8.09 9.47 12.10
CA VAL A 245 7.75 8.16 11.50
C VAL A 245 7.06 8.36 10.15
N ILE A 246 6.06 9.24 10.05
CA ILE A 246 5.39 9.56 8.79
C ILE A 246 6.41 10.06 7.76
N ALA A 247 7.23 11.06 8.13
CA ALA A 247 8.20 11.65 7.21
C ALA A 247 9.24 10.64 6.72
N ALA A 248 9.74 9.77 7.60
CA ALA A 248 10.75 8.78 7.27
C ALA A 248 10.20 7.68 6.36
N VAL A 249 9.01 7.16 6.69
CA VAL A 249 8.34 6.10 5.90
C VAL A 249 8.00 6.61 4.50
N VAL A 250 7.50 7.85 4.39
CA VAL A 250 7.10 8.42 3.09
C VAL A 250 8.31 8.84 2.25
N LYS A 251 9.36 9.41 2.86
CA LYS A 251 10.56 9.85 2.13
C LYS A 251 11.56 8.72 1.84
N LYS A 252 11.26 7.47 2.22
CA LYS A 252 12.12 6.29 2.00
C LYS A 252 13.57 6.51 2.44
N LYS A 253 13.77 7.25 3.55
CA LYS A 253 15.13 7.50 4.07
C LYS A 253 15.57 6.31 4.91
N ASP A 254 16.80 5.84 4.71
CA ASP A 254 17.49 4.86 5.57
C ASP A 254 17.87 5.51 6.91
N VAL A 255 16.86 5.89 7.68
CA VAL A 255 17.01 6.44 9.03
C VAL A 255 16.42 5.42 10.00
N ASP A 256 17.18 5.07 11.03
CA ASP A 256 16.64 4.23 12.10
C ASP A 256 15.51 4.98 12.83
N ILE A 257 14.28 4.47 12.63
CA ILE A 257 13.08 5.02 13.25
C ILE A 257 12.60 4.22 14.45
N THR A 258 13.31 3.16 14.85
CA THR A 258 12.86 2.20 15.88
C THR A 258 12.50 2.91 17.19
N GLY A 259 13.35 3.84 17.64
CA GLY A 259 13.10 4.61 18.85
C GLY A 259 11.88 5.54 18.76
N TYR A 260 11.64 6.14 17.60
CA TYR A 260 10.49 7.02 17.36
C TYR A 260 9.19 6.22 17.23
N LEU A 261 9.24 5.08 16.54
CA LEU A 261 8.12 4.16 16.38
C LEU A 261 7.67 3.62 17.73
N ASN A 262 8.60 3.12 18.55
CA ASN A 262 8.29 2.59 19.88
C ASN A 262 7.61 3.65 20.75
N ARG A 263 8.14 4.89 20.75
CA ARG A 263 7.55 6.00 21.51
C ARG A 263 6.13 6.32 21.04
N ALA A 264 5.91 6.39 19.72
CA ALA A 264 4.60 6.66 19.14
C ALA A 264 3.59 5.56 19.47
N GLU A 265 4.00 4.29 19.37
CA GLU A 265 3.14 3.15 19.69
C GLU A 265 2.82 3.03 21.18
N GLU A 266 3.78 3.27 22.06
CA GLU A 266 3.54 3.29 23.52
C GLU A 266 2.54 4.38 23.90
N PHE A 267 2.70 5.58 23.32
CA PHE A 267 1.75 6.66 23.50
C PHE A 267 0.36 6.27 22.97
N GLY A 268 0.30 5.68 21.78
CA GLY A 268 -0.88 5.05 21.19
C GLY A 268 -1.57 4.03 22.12
N LYS A 269 -0.82 3.11 22.69
CA LYS A 269 -1.37 2.08 23.59
C LYS A 269 -1.89 2.70 24.89
N LYS A 270 -1.18 3.68 25.44
CA LYS A 270 -1.50 4.28 26.74
C LYS A 270 -2.80 5.09 26.71
N TYR A 271 -3.06 5.80 25.63
CA TYR A 271 -4.18 6.76 25.56
C TYR A 271 -5.28 6.40 24.56
N PHE A 272 -5.07 5.40 23.68
CA PHE A 272 -5.96 5.14 22.54
C PHE A 272 -6.58 3.72 22.56
N ASN A 273 -5.93 2.72 23.20
CA ASN A 273 -6.48 1.34 23.29
C ASN A 273 -7.55 1.13 24.37
N GLN A 274 -7.91 2.17 25.15
CA GLN A 274 -8.98 2.05 26.17
C GLN A 274 -10.40 2.18 25.58
N ASN A 275 -10.55 2.59 24.32
CA ASN A 275 -11.86 2.83 23.67
C ASN A 275 -12.30 1.74 22.66
N GLN A 276 -11.63 0.58 22.61
CA GLN A 276 -12.08 -0.59 21.83
C GLN A 276 -12.79 -1.66 22.69
N LYS A 277 -13.36 -1.28 23.84
CA LYS A 277 -14.33 -2.12 24.57
C LYS A 277 -15.75 -1.63 24.31
N VAL A 278 -16.30 -1.97 23.14
CA VAL A 278 -17.74 -2.26 22.93
C VAL A 278 -17.83 -3.30 21.83
#